data_AF-A0A1L5KVL0-F1
#
_entry.id   AF-A0A1L5KVL0-F1
#
_cell.length_a   1.000
_cell.length_b   1.000
_cell.length_c   1.000
_cell.angle_alpha   90.00
_cell.angle_beta   90.00
_cell.angle_gamma   90.00
#
_symmetry.space_group_name_H-M   'P 1'
#
loop_
_entity.id
_entity.type
_entity.pdbx_description
1 polymer ?
#
loop_
_entity_poly.entity_id
_entity_poly.type
_entity_poly.pdbx_seq_one_letter_code
_entity_poly.pdbx_strand_id
1 'polypeptide(L)'
;MDVDEGVCATQFTMEYLEELGLIKMDFLGLRNLTIIDEIVQHINATADKQLDIMRIPLDDAKTYALIRAVDTVGVFQLESEGMKNLIRKMQPDCFEDIVATIALFRPGPMENIPEYLDRREHPEKVDYIHPSLQPILQNTYGIMIYQEQIMQVAQTMAGFTLGKADNLRKAISKKKGEELRRMQEEFIQGALHKGYDEALAQKVYALIMKFANYGFNRSHSV
;
A
#
# COMPACT_ATOMS: atom_id res chain seq x y z
N MET A 1 1.46 -18.67 -26.84
CA MET A 1 0.30 -19.04 -26.01
C MET A 1 -0.71 -19.60 -26.98
N ASP A 2 -0.88 -20.91 -26.97
CA ASP A 2 -2.01 -21.50 -27.70
C ASP A 2 -3.27 -21.04 -26.98
N VAL A 3 -4.08 -20.28 -27.72
CA VAL A 3 -5.41 -19.86 -27.27
C VAL A 3 -6.29 -21.08 -27.45
N ASP A 4 -6.92 -21.56 -26.38
CA ASP A 4 -7.80 -22.73 -26.42
C ASP A 4 -8.81 -22.61 -27.58
N GLU A 5 -9.07 -23.73 -28.27
CA GLU A 5 -9.99 -23.78 -29.40
C GLU A 5 -11.37 -23.22 -28.99
N GLY A 6 -11.76 -22.09 -29.61
CA GLY A 6 -13.04 -21.42 -29.37
C GLY A 6 -12.96 -20.09 -28.60
N VAL A 7 -11.79 -19.70 -28.10
CA VAL A 7 -11.63 -18.40 -27.42
C VAL A 7 -11.33 -17.29 -28.43
N CYS A 8 -12.22 -16.29 -28.51
CA CYS A 8 -11.96 -15.07 -29.27
C CYS A 8 -10.89 -14.22 -28.56
N ALA A 9 -9.78 -13.93 -29.25
CA ALA A 9 -8.70 -13.09 -28.75
C ALA A 9 -8.51 -11.85 -29.65
N THR A 10 -8.13 -10.73 -29.05
CA THR A 10 -7.73 -9.52 -29.77
C THR A 10 -6.34 -9.70 -30.38
N GLN A 11 -6.11 -9.17 -31.58
CA GLN A 11 -4.78 -9.19 -32.20
C GLN A 11 -3.84 -8.08 -31.70
N PHE A 12 -4.41 -7.00 -31.14
CA PHE A 12 -3.65 -5.92 -30.51
C PHE A 12 -3.42 -6.22 -29.03
N THR A 13 -2.27 -5.74 -28.53
CA THR A 13 -1.98 -5.74 -27.09
C THR A 13 -2.78 -4.65 -26.38
N MET A 14 -2.88 -4.75 -25.05
CA MET A 14 -3.74 -3.90 -24.24
C MET A 14 -3.45 -2.40 -24.41
N GLU A 15 -2.18 -2.03 -24.63
CA GLU A 15 -1.75 -0.63 -24.73
C GLU A 15 -2.42 0.09 -25.91
N TYR A 16 -2.56 -0.59 -27.04
CA TYR A 16 -3.20 -0.02 -28.23
C TYR A 16 -4.72 0.01 -28.11
N LEU A 17 -5.32 -0.98 -27.44
CA LEU A 17 -6.77 -1.05 -27.28
C LEU A 17 -7.30 0.09 -26.40
N GLU A 18 -6.56 0.47 -25.36
CA GLU A 18 -6.91 1.61 -24.50
C GLU A 18 -6.87 2.94 -25.27
N GLU A 19 -5.87 3.16 -26.12
CA GLU A 19 -5.78 4.37 -26.96
C GLU A 19 -6.90 4.48 -28.00
N LEU A 20 -7.45 3.34 -28.45
CA LEU A 20 -8.59 3.28 -29.36
C LEU A 20 -9.94 3.54 -28.67
N GLY A 21 -9.95 3.78 -27.35
CA GLY A 21 -11.17 4.05 -26.59
C GLY A 21 -12.00 2.81 -26.25
N LEU A 22 -11.39 1.62 -26.32
CA LEU A 22 -12.06 0.38 -25.94
C LEU A 22 -12.05 0.19 -24.41
N ILE A 23 -13.11 -0.42 -23.89
CA ILE A 23 -13.22 -0.73 -22.46
C ILE A 23 -12.49 -2.05 -22.20
N LYS A 24 -11.53 -2.01 -21.27
CA LYS A 24 -10.76 -3.16 -20.82
C LYS A 24 -11.17 -3.56 -19.40
N MET A 25 -11.39 -4.85 -19.17
CA MET A 25 -11.69 -5.42 -17.85
C MET A 25 -10.79 -6.63 -17.59
N ASP A 26 -10.24 -6.73 -16.39
CA ASP A 26 -9.44 -7.87 -15.95
C ASP A 26 -10.29 -8.82 -15.10
N PHE A 27 -10.42 -10.07 -15.53
CA PHE A 27 -11.03 -11.15 -14.76
C PHE A 27 -9.92 -12.08 -14.26
N LEU A 28 -9.57 -11.96 -12.98
CA LEU A 28 -8.48 -12.72 -12.37
C LEU A 28 -9.04 -13.93 -11.63
N GLY A 29 -8.58 -15.13 -12.00
CA GLY A 29 -8.80 -16.34 -11.22
C GLY A 29 -7.87 -16.36 -10.01
N LEU A 30 -8.42 -16.25 -8.80
CA LEU A 30 -7.64 -16.25 -7.56
C LEU A 30 -7.87 -17.55 -6.78
N ARG A 31 -6.82 -18.39 -6.69
CA ARG A 31 -6.88 -19.70 -6.01
C ARG A 31 -7.25 -19.60 -4.53
N ASN A 32 -6.82 -18.55 -3.85
CA ASN A 32 -7.15 -18.33 -2.44
C ASN A 32 -8.67 -18.16 -2.20
N LEU A 33 -9.39 -17.54 -3.13
CA LEU A 33 -10.84 -17.38 -3.04
C LEU A 33 -11.54 -18.73 -3.16
N THR A 34 -11.08 -19.61 -4.07
CA THR A 34 -11.58 -20.99 -4.17
C THR A 34 -11.35 -21.76 -2.87
N ILE A 35 -10.15 -21.66 -2.29
CA ILE A 35 -9.82 -22.33 -1.03
C ILE A 35 -10.71 -21.81 0.12
N ILE A 36 -10.91 -20.49 0.22
CA ILE A 36 -11.78 -19.90 1.25
C ILE A 36 -13.22 -20.38 1.08
N ASP A 37 -13.76 -20.39 -0.15
CA ASP A 37 -15.12 -20.86 -0.44
C ASP A 37 -15.31 -22.33 -0.03
N GLU A 38 -14.38 -23.20 -0.41
CA GLU A 38 -14.38 -24.62 0.01
C GLU A 38 -14.37 -24.74 1.54
N ILE A 39 -13.47 -24.03 2.23
CA ILE A 39 -13.39 -24.04 3.71
C ILE A 39 -14.72 -23.61 4.34
N VAL A 40 -15.34 -22.53 3.86
CA VAL A 40 -16.62 -22.02 4.37
C VAL A 40 -17.72 -23.05 4.14
N GLN A 41 -17.80 -23.67 2.96
CA GLN A 41 -18.76 -24.73 2.66
C GLN A 41 -18.59 -25.94 3.59
N HIS A 42 -17.36 -26.37 3.84
CA HIS A 42 -17.06 -27.48 4.75
C HIS A 42 -17.46 -27.18 6.20
N ILE A 43 -17.17 -25.97 6.70
CA ILE A 43 -17.60 -25.54 8.04
C ILE A 43 -19.13 -25.54 8.13
N ASN A 44 -19.80 -24.93 7.15
CA ASN A 44 -21.24 -24.75 7.13
C ASN A 44 -22.03 -26.05 6.96
N ALA A 45 -21.41 -27.11 6.41
CA ALA A 45 -22.01 -28.44 6.32
C ALA A 45 -22.22 -29.11 7.68
N THR A 46 -21.50 -28.70 8.72
CA THR A 46 -21.55 -29.31 10.06
C THR A 46 -21.88 -28.34 11.19
N ALA A 47 -21.85 -27.02 10.94
CA ALA A 47 -22.04 -26.01 11.96
C ALA A 47 -23.53 -25.72 12.25
N ASP A 48 -23.87 -25.61 13.53
CA ASP A 48 -25.20 -25.16 13.99
C ASP A 48 -25.50 -23.71 13.56
N LYS A 49 -24.45 -22.91 13.40
CA LYS A 49 -24.52 -21.52 12.93
C LYS A 49 -23.69 -21.37 11.66
N GLN A 50 -24.34 -20.88 10.61
CA GLN A 50 -23.70 -20.59 9.33
C GLN A 50 -22.66 -19.47 9.51
N LEU A 51 -21.44 -19.74 9.04
CA LEU A 51 -20.36 -18.79 8.88
C LEU A 51 -20.61 -17.95 7.63
N ASP A 52 -20.66 -16.62 7.82
CA ASP A 52 -20.67 -15.64 6.75
C ASP A 52 -19.29 -14.96 6.70
N ILE A 53 -18.53 -15.25 5.64
CA ILE A 53 -17.17 -14.76 5.43
C ILE A 53 -17.11 -13.22 5.44
N MET A 54 -18.16 -12.55 4.95
CA MET A 54 -18.20 -11.09 4.83
C MET A 54 -18.48 -10.38 6.16
N ARG A 55 -18.75 -11.14 7.23
CA ARG A 55 -19.11 -10.62 8.55
C ARG A 55 -18.12 -11.00 9.64
N ILE A 56 -16.98 -11.58 9.28
CA ILE A 56 -15.92 -11.92 10.22
C ILE A 56 -15.34 -10.62 10.81
N PRO A 57 -15.24 -10.50 12.15
CA PRO A 57 -14.64 -9.34 12.79
C PRO A 57 -13.14 -9.27 12.51
N LEU A 58 -12.61 -8.06 12.34
CA LEU A 58 -11.20 -7.82 12.05
C LEU A 58 -10.31 -7.77 13.30
N ASP A 59 -10.88 -7.90 14.49
CA ASP A 59 -10.20 -7.78 15.79
C ASP A 59 -10.14 -9.11 16.57
N ASP A 60 -10.27 -10.26 15.89
CA ASP A 60 -10.24 -11.58 16.54
C ASP A 60 -8.86 -11.90 17.14
N ALA A 61 -8.80 -11.93 18.48
CA ALA A 61 -7.56 -12.14 19.22
C ALA A 61 -6.85 -13.47 18.93
N LYS A 62 -7.61 -14.53 18.58
CA LYS A 62 -7.03 -15.85 18.28
C LYS A 62 -6.32 -15.86 16.93
N THR A 63 -6.89 -15.18 15.94
CA THR A 63 -6.26 -14.93 14.63
C THR A 63 -4.93 -14.24 14.80
N TYR A 64 -4.88 -13.15 15.57
CA TYR A 64 -3.61 -12.45 15.79
C TYR A 64 -2.62 -13.27 16.63
N ALA A 65 -3.08 -14.09 17.58
CA ALA A 65 -2.20 -14.98 18.32
C ALA A 65 -1.52 -16.03 17.41
N LEU A 66 -2.26 -16.61 16.46
CA LEU A 66 -1.74 -17.52 15.44
C LEU A 66 -0.70 -16.83 14.55
N ILE A 67 -1.00 -15.62 14.08
CA ILE A 67 -0.07 -14.83 13.26
C ILE A 67 1.20 -14.50 14.04
N ARG A 68 1.09 -14.01 15.29
CA ARG A 68 2.25 -13.69 16.15
C ARG A 68 3.09 -14.90 16.51
N ALA A 69 2.48 -16.08 16.60
CA ALA A 69 3.17 -17.36 16.75
C ALA A 69 3.88 -17.81 15.46
N VAL A 70 3.69 -17.08 14.35
CA VAL A 70 4.29 -17.37 13.03
C VAL A 70 3.78 -18.70 12.46
N ASP A 71 2.59 -19.13 12.90
CA ASP A 71 1.90 -20.30 12.37
C ASP A 71 1.09 -19.93 11.12
N THR A 72 1.79 -19.41 10.12
CA THR A 72 1.19 -18.78 8.93
C THR A 72 1.26 -19.66 7.68
N VAL A 73 1.51 -20.95 7.82
CA VAL A 73 1.51 -21.89 6.68
C VAL A 73 0.10 -21.97 6.09
N GLY A 74 -0.04 -21.76 4.78
CA GLY A 74 -1.35 -21.68 4.12
C GLY A 74 -2.13 -20.38 4.36
N VAL A 75 -1.55 -19.41 5.06
CA VAL A 75 -2.15 -18.08 5.24
C VAL A 75 -1.65 -17.16 4.12
N PHE A 76 -2.56 -16.80 3.21
CA PHE A 76 -2.26 -16.03 2.01
C PHE A 76 -1.37 -14.80 2.28
N GLN A 77 -0.33 -14.62 1.46
CA GLN A 77 0.71 -13.58 1.55
C GLN A 77 1.64 -13.64 2.78
N LEU A 78 1.34 -14.43 3.80
CA LEU A 78 2.10 -14.46 5.07
C LEU A 78 3.04 -15.68 5.21
N GLU A 79 3.20 -16.48 4.15
CA GLU A 79 3.85 -17.80 4.22
C GLU A 79 5.37 -17.79 4.03
N SER A 80 5.93 -16.79 3.35
CA SER A 80 7.36 -16.80 3.01
C SER A 80 8.25 -16.68 4.25
N GLU A 81 9.43 -17.30 4.24
CA GLU A 81 10.33 -17.29 5.41
C GLU A 81 10.76 -15.88 5.84
N GLY A 82 11.00 -14.98 4.87
CA GLY A 82 11.31 -13.59 5.21
C GLY A 82 10.10 -12.85 5.81
N MET A 83 8.89 -13.14 5.33
CA MET A 83 7.66 -12.58 5.89
C MET A 83 7.43 -13.08 7.32
N LYS A 84 7.59 -14.38 7.56
CA LYS A 84 7.59 -14.99 8.90
C LYS A 84 8.58 -14.32 9.85
N ASN A 85 9.79 -14.01 9.36
CA ASN A 85 10.79 -13.30 10.15
C ASN A 85 10.37 -11.86 10.48
N LEU A 86 9.72 -11.16 9.55
CA LEU A 86 9.16 -9.83 9.81
C LEU A 86 8.04 -9.92 10.85
N ILE A 87 7.07 -10.81 10.68
CA ILE A 87 5.96 -11.02 11.62
C ILE A 87 6.48 -11.32 13.03
N ARG A 88 7.53 -12.15 13.15
CA ARG A 88 8.15 -12.45 14.45
C ARG A 88 8.68 -11.22 15.16
N LYS A 89 9.25 -10.27 14.43
CA LYS A 89 9.78 -9.01 14.98
C LYS A 89 8.67 -7.99 15.22
N MET A 90 7.76 -7.87 14.26
CA MET A 90 6.68 -6.89 14.29
C MET A 90 5.67 -7.22 15.38
N GLN A 91 5.32 -8.49 15.58
CA GLN A 91 4.24 -8.93 16.48
C GLN A 91 2.89 -8.22 16.18
N PRO A 92 2.28 -8.44 14.99
CA PRO A 92 1.03 -7.80 14.61
C PRO A 92 -0.10 -8.00 15.62
N ASP A 93 -0.84 -6.95 15.95
CA ASP A 93 -1.96 -7.01 16.90
C ASP A 93 -3.27 -6.41 16.40
N CYS A 94 -3.25 -5.75 15.23
CA CYS A 94 -4.40 -5.16 14.58
C CYS A 94 -4.33 -5.34 13.05
N PHE A 95 -5.42 -5.00 12.36
CA PHE A 95 -5.51 -5.23 10.91
C PHE A 95 -4.53 -4.35 10.15
N GLU A 96 -4.36 -3.10 10.59
CA GLU A 96 -3.39 -2.15 10.05
C GLU A 96 -1.96 -2.69 10.07
N ASP A 97 -1.59 -3.50 11.07
CA ASP A 97 -0.26 -4.13 11.12
C ASP A 97 -0.06 -5.16 10.01
N ILE A 98 -1.11 -5.90 9.64
CA ILE A 98 -1.05 -6.86 8.53
C ILE A 98 -0.88 -6.10 7.21
N VAL A 99 -1.64 -5.03 7.03
CA VAL A 99 -1.54 -4.13 5.87
C VAL A 99 -0.14 -3.54 5.76
N ALA A 100 0.44 -3.07 6.87
CA ALA A 100 1.80 -2.53 6.91
C ALA A 100 2.87 -3.61 6.64
N THR A 101 2.68 -4.82 7.17
CA THR A 101 3.56 -5.98 6.94
C THR A 101 3.65 -6.31 5.44
N ILE A 102 2.50 -6.39 4.75
CA ILE A 102 2.43 -6.66 3.30
C ILE A 102 3.04 -5.52 2.48
N ALA A 103 2.87 -4.27 2.92
CA ALA A 103 3.40 -3.10 2.23
C ALA A 103 4.93 -2.96 2.38
N LEU A 104 5.45 -3.24 3.57
CA LEU A 104 6.88 -3.14 3.90
C LEU A 104 7.70 -4.30 3.32
N PHE A 105 7.12 -5.50 3.22
CA PHE A 105 7.83 -6.69 2.74
C PHE A 105 7.92 -6.76 1.21
N ARG A 106 8.46 -5.70 0.60
CA ARG A 106 8.67 -5.54 -0.85
C ARG A 106 10.04 -4.95 -1.15
N PRO A 107 10.63 -5.21 -2.34
CA PRO A 107 11.86 -4.55 -2.77
C PRO A 107 11.73 -3.02 -2.69
N GLY A 108 12.63 -2.37 -1.96
CA GLY A 108 12.56 -0.92 -1.66
C GLY A 108 12.05 -0.62 -0.25
N PRO A 109 10.75 -0.79 0.05
CA PRO A 109 10.22 -0.52 1.39
C PRO A 109 10.88 -1.37 2.50
N MET A 110 11.41 -2.55 2.15
CA MET A 110 12.13 -3.42 3.09
C MET A 110 13.30 -2.74 3.79
N GLU A 111 13.94 -1.75 3.16
CA GLU A 111 15.03 -0.98 3.77
C GLU A 111 14.56 -0.18 5.00
N ASN A 112 13.27 0.17 5.05
CA ASN A 112 12.68 0.92 6.16
C ASN A 112 12.16 0.03 7.29
N ILE A 113 12.16 -1.31 7.13
CA ILE A 113 11.67 -2.23 8.17
C ILE A 113 12.36 -1.99 9.52
N PRO A 114 13.70 -1.87 9.62
CA PRO A 114 14.36 -1.64 10.90
C PRO A 114 13.90 -0.34 11.58
N GLU A 115 13.81 0.74 10.82
CA GLU A 115 13.36 2.05 11.32
C GLU A 115 11.87 2.02 11.71
N TYR A 116 11.03 1.33 10.95
CA TYR A 116 9.62 1.14 11.27
C TYR A 116 9.44 0.39 12.59
N LEU A 117 10.18 -0.70 12.78
CA LEU A 117 10.11 -1.50 14.01
C LEU A 117 10.60 -0.72 15.24
N ASP A 118 11.73 -0.01 15.12
CA ASP A 118 12.27 0.84 16.20
C ASP A 118 11.27 1.94 16.61
N ARG A 119 10.69 2.63 15.62
CA ARG A 119 9.70 3.69 15.88
C ARG A 119 8.37 3.16 16.38
N ARG A 120 8.00 1.95 16.01
CA ARG A 120 6.82 1.27 16.55
C ARG A 120 7.01 0.90 18.02
N GLU A 121 8.20 0.46 18.41
CA GLU A 121 8.54 0.16 19.80
C GLU A 121 8.72 1.45 20.63
N HIS A 122 9.11 2.55 19.98
CA HIS A 122 9.34 3.85 20.60
C HIS A 122 8.55 4.99 19.92
N PRO A 123 7.21 4.94 19.91
CA PRO A 123 6.39 5.92 19.20
C PRO A 123 6.57 7.35 19.72
N GLU A 124 6.98 7.52 20.98
CA GLU A 124 7.30 8.81 21.60
C GLU A 124 8.54 9.49 21.01
N LYS A 125 9.40 8.75 20.31
CA LYS A 125 10.63 9.27 19.70
C LYS A 125 10.47 9.62 18.22
N VAL A 126 9.27 9.43 17.65
CA VAL A 126 9.02 9.73 16.24
C VAL A 126 9.07 11.23 16.00
N ASP A 127 10.16 11.69 15.38
CA ASP A 127 10.31 13.06 14.93
C ASP A 127 9.64 13.24 13.56
N TYR A 128 8.51 13.93 13.54
CA TYR A 128 7.81 14.28 12.31
C TYR A 128 8.45 15.52 11.69
N ILE A 129 8.77 15.46 10.39
CA ILE A 129 9.38 16.57 9.65
C ILE A 129 8.60 17.88 9.81
N HIS A 130 7.28 17.79 9.94
CA HIS A 130 6.43 18.92 10.30
C HIS A 130 5.15 18.42 11.00
N PRO A 131 4.60 19.14 12.00
CA PRO A 131 3.37 18.76 12.69
C PRO A 131 2.16 18.50 11.77
N SER A 132 2.06 19.22 10.65
CA SER A 132 0.97 19.01 9.66
C SER A 132 1.04 17.66 8.95
N LEU A 133 2.17 16.95 9.01
CA LEU A 133 2.34 15.63 8.41
C LEU A 133 2.02 14.49 9.38
N GLN A 134 1.98 14.76 10.68
CA GLN A 134 1.68 13.75 11.70
C GLN A 134 0.35 13.02 11.45
N PRO A 135 -0.79 13.70 11.16
CA PRO A 135 -2.05 13.00 10.91
C PRO A 135 -2.02 12.02 9.72
N ILE A 136 -1.11 12.25 8.77
CA ILE A 136 -0.94 11.45 7.54
C ILE A 136 -0.03 10.24 7.79
N LEU A 137 1.01 10.44 8.61
CA LEU A 137 2.10 9.48 8.79
C LEU A 137 2.08 8.76 10.14
N GLN A 138 1.19 9.11 11.06
CA GLN A 138 1.14 8.53 12.41
C GLN A 138 0.93 7.01 12.40
N ASN A 139 0.07 6.51 11.51
CA ASN A 139 -0.21 5.08 11.38
C ASN A 139 0.96 4.29 10.77
N THR A 140 1.99 4.98 10.31
CA THR A 140 3.21 4.40 9.76
C THR A 140 4.45 4.95 10.46
N TYR A 141 4.29 5.48 11.68
CA TYR A 141 5.37 5.99 12.52
C TYR A 141 6.28 6.98 11.80
N GLY A 142 5.70 7.91 11.05
CA GLY A 142 6.44 8.95 10.33
C GLY A 142 7.11 8.49 9.03
N ILE A 143 6.98 7.22 8.64
CA ILE A 143 7.57 6.66 7.41
C ILE A 143 6.52 6.67 6.30
N MET A 144 6.84 7.21 5.13
CA MET A 144 5.95 7.11 3.97
C MET A 144 6.03 5.71 3.35
N ILE A 145 4.90 5.00 3.39
CA ILE A 145 4.78 3.63 2.86
C ILE A 145 3.77 3.61 1.71
N TYR A 146 2.71 4.42 1.80
CA TYR A 146 1.58 4.35 0.88
C TYR A 146 1.58 5.48 -0.16
N GLN A 147 1.06 5.17 -1.36
CA GLN A 147 0.82 6.15 -2.42
C GLN A 147 -0.17 7.24 -1.98
N GLU A 148 -1.18 6.84 -1.22
CA GLU A 148 -2.20 7.72 -0.67
C GLU A 148 -1.59 8.74 0.30
N GLN A 149 -0.54 8.38 1.06
CA GLN A 149 0.18 9.32 1.92
C GLN A 149 0.89 10.40 1.09
N ILE A 150 1.55 10.02 -0.01
CA ILE A 150 2.17 11.00 -0.93
C ILE A 150 1.13 12.00 -1.44
N MET A 151 -0.04 11.50 -1.80
CA MET A 151 -1.13 12.36 -2.29
C MET A 151 -1.64 13.32 -1.21
N GLN A 152 -1.82 12.82 0.02
CA GLN A 152 -2.24 13.62 1.17
C GLN A 152 -1.20 14.66 1.58
N VAL A 153 0.10 14.33 1.52
CA VAL A 153 1.20 15.27 1.77
C VAL A 153 1.18 16.40 0.73
N ALA A 154 1.03 16.07 -0.56
CA ALA A 154 0.95 17.06 -1.63
C ALA A 154 -0.27 18.00 -1.50
N GLN A 155 -1.42 17.47 -1.09
CA GLN A 155 -2.60 18.29 -0.80
C GLN A 155 -2.37 19.21 0.42
N THR A 156 -1.79 18.65 1.48
CA THR A 156 -1.62 19.34 2.77
C THR A 156 -0.54 20.42 2.69
N MET A 157 0.58 20.15 2.03
CA MET A 157 1.68 21.10 1.94
C MET A 157 1.59 21.99 0.71
N ALA A 158 1.35 21.44 -0.48
CA ALA A 158 1.37 22.22 -1.73
C ALA A 158 -0.02 22.69 -2.20
N GLY A 159 -1.09 22.30 -1.52
CA GLY A 159 -2.45 22.67 -1.93
C GLY A 159 -2.92 22.00 -3.22
N PHE A 160 -2.30 20.88 -3.60
CA PHE A 160 -2.69 20.15 -4.81
C PHE A 160 -4.10 19.59 -4.68
N THR A 161 -4.85 19.59 -5.78
CA THR A 161 -6.08 18.79 -5.87
C THR A 161 -5.73 17.30 -5.87
N LEU A 162 -6.68 16.43 -5.52
CA LEU A 162 -6.46 14.98 -5.57
C LEU A 162 -6.03 14.49 -6.96
N GLY A 163 -6.61 15.04 -8.02
CA GLY A 163 -6.21 14.72 -9.40
C GLY A 163 -4.77 15.15 -9.71
N LYS A 164 -4.36 16.33 -9.25
CA LYS A 164 -2.98 16.81 -9.41
C LYS A 164 -1.99 15.99 -8.59
N ALA A 165 -2.38 15.57 -7.39
CA ALA A 165 -1.58 14.70 -6.54
C ALA A 165 -1.41 13.28 -7.14
N ASP A 166 -2.43 12.73 -7.79
CA ASP A 166 -2.31 11.48 -8.55
C ASP A 166 -1.42 11.65 -9.79
N ASN A 167 -1.48 12.79 -10.48
CA ASN A 167 -0.55 13.10 -11.55
C ASN A 167 0.91 13.12 -11.06
N LEU A 168 1.17 13.68 -9.86
CA LEU A 168 2.50 13.65 -9.25
C LEU A 168 2.95 12.21 -9.02
N ARG A 169 2.11 11.39 -8.38
CA ARG A 169 2.37 9.97 -8.15
C ARG A 169 2.71 9.24 -9.46
N LYS A 170 1.91 9.42 -10.52
CA LYS A 170 2.13 8.82 -11.86
C LYS A 170 3.43 9.30 -12.50
N ALA A 171 3.74 10.60 -12.42
CA ALA A 171 4.95 11.18 -12.97
C ALA A 171 6.21 10.60 -12.32
N ILE A 172 6.17 10.35 -11.01
CA ILE A 172 7.29 9.74 -10.30
C ILE A 172 7.51 8.29 -10.74
N SER A 173 6.44 7.48 -10.83
CA SER A 173 6.55 6.10 -11.31
C SER A 173 7.10 6.01 -12.74
N LYS A 174 6.80 7.00 -13.60
CA LYS A 174 7.29 7.04 -14.99
C LYS A 174 8.65 7.75 -15.17
N LYS A 175 9.25 8.30 -14.10
CA LYS A 175 10.54 9.02 -14.12
C LYS A 175 10.67 10.09 -15.22
N LYS A 176 9.60 10.84 -15.49
CA LYS A 176 9.58 11.87 -16.55
C LYS A 176 10.26 13.16 -16.09
N GLY A 177 11.53 13.34 -16.46
CA GLY A 177 12.40 14.39 -15.90
C GLY A 177 11.88 15.84 -16.01
N GLU A 178 11.33 16.25 -17.15
CA GLU A 178 10.77 17.61 -17.32
C GLU A 178 9.49 17.80 -16.48
N GLU A 179 8.59 16.82 -16.50
CA GLU A 179 7.33 16.85 -15.75
C GLU A 179 7.60 16.88 -14.24
N LEU A 180 8.57 16.11 -13.76
CA LEU A 180 8.98 16.08 -12.36
C LEU A 180 9.59 17.40 -11.88
N ARG A 181 10.40 18.06 -12.71
CA ARG A 181 10.94 19.39 -12.38
C ARG A 181 9.82 20.42 -12.25
N ARG A 182 8.90 20.45 -13.22
CA ARG A 182 7.74 21.34 -13.15
C ARG A 182 6.90 21.09 -11.89
N MET A 183 6.62 19.83 -11.57
CA MET A 183 5.84 19.49 -10.37
C MET A 183 6.58 19.80 -9.06
N GLN A 184 7.91 19.71 -9.06
CA GLN A 184 8.72 20.14 -7.92
C GLN A 184 8.57 21.64 -7.67
N GLU A 185 8.71 22.46 -8.71
CA GLU A 185 8.54 23.91 -8.62
C GLU A 185 7.13 24.25 -8.14
N GLU A 186 6.10 23.64 -8.72
CA GLU A 186 4.72 23.83 -8.29
C GLU A 186 4.47 23.39 -6.84
N PHE A 187 5.11 22.31 -6.38
CA PHE A 187 5.01 21.84 -5.00
C PHE A 187 5.62 22.86 -4.04
N ILE A 188 6.83 23.34 -4.34
CA ILE A 188 7.55 24.31 -3.50
C ILE A 188 6.77 25.63 -3.43
N GLN A 189 6.32 26.16 -4.57
CA GLN A 189 5.53 27.40 -4.60
C GLN A 189 4.19 27.25 -3.85
N GLY A 190 3.53 26.10 -3.99
CA GLY A 190 2.33 25.79 -3.22
C GLY A 190 2.60 25.76 -1.71
N ALA A 191 3.72 25.17 -1.30
CA ALA A 191 4.14 25.11 0.11
C ALA A 191 4.43 26.50 0.68
N LEU A 192 5.17 27.34 -0.06
CA LEU A 192 5.41 28.73 0.31
C LEU A 192 4.10 29.51 0.48
N HIS A 193 3.14 29.33 -0.44
CA HIS A 193 1.83 30.00 -0.35
C HIS A 193 1.01 29.56 0.87
N LYS A 194 1.19 28.31 1.33
CA LYS A 194 0.57 27.80 2.57
C LYS A 194 1.34 28.15 3.84
N GLY A 195 2.44 28.90 3.73
CA GLY A 195 3.22 29.40 4.86
C GLY A 195 4.32 28.45 5.36
N TYR A 196 4.69 27.44 4.58
CA TYR A 196 5.85 26.59 4.89
C TYR A 196 7.14 27.26 4.39
N ASP A 197 8.27 26.98 5.03
CA ASP A 197 9.57 27.43 4.56
C ASP A 197 10.05 26.62 3.35
N GLU A 198 10.87 27.25 2.50
CA GLU A 198 11.38 26.62 1.28
C GLU A 198 12.21 25.37 1.57
N ALA A 199 13.05 25.43 2.61
CA ALA A 199 13.94 24.32 2.98
C ALA A 199 13.14 23.08 3.40
N LEU A 200 12.07 23.28 4.18
CA LEU A 200 11.12 22.23 4.54
C LEU A 200 10.40 21.67 3.32
N ALA A 201 9.91 22.53 2.42
CA ALA A 201 9.24 22.09 1.19
C ALA A 201 10.16 21.23 0.32
N GLN A 202 11.42 21.65 0.14
CA GLN A 202 12.44 20.90 -0.58
C GLN A 202 12.75 19.56 0.11
N LYS A 203 12.90 19.57 1.45
CA LYS A 203 13.14 18.35 2.24
C LYS A 203 12.01 17.33 2.10
N VAL A 204 10.76 17.79 2.18
CA VAL A 204 9.59 16.91 2.03
C VAL A 204 9.45 16.41 0.59
N TYR A 205 9.67 17.25 -0.41
CA TYR A 205 9.63 16.81 -1.81
C TYR A 205 10.71 15.77 -2.12
N ALA A 206 11.93 15.97 -1.62
CA ALA A 206 13.01 14.98 -1.74
C ALA A 206 12.63 13.65 -1.08
N LEU A 207 11.93 13.70 0.06
CA LEU A 207 11.43 12.51 0.73
C LEU A 207 10.35 11.80 -0.11
N ILE A 208 9.41 12.54 -0.69
CA ILE A 208 8.42 12.00 -1.65
C ILE A 208 9.14 11.28 -2.79
N MET A 209 10.16 11.90 -3.39
CA MET A 209 10.93 11.32 -4.50
C MET A 209 11.68 10.03 -4.10
N LYS A 210 12.23 9.98 -2.89
CA LYS A 210 12.89 8.78 -2.35
C LYS A 210 11.89 7.62 -2.24
N PHE A 211 10.69 7.89 -1.74
CA PHE A 211 9.69 6.85 -1.47
C PHE A 211 8.81 6.49 -2.65
N ALA A 212 8.57 7.40 -3.59
CA ALA A 212 7.62 7.15 -4.68
C ALA A 212 8.09 6.10 -5.70
N ASN A 213 9.38 5.73 -5.70
CA ASN A 213 9.85 4.52 -6.41
C ASN A 213 9.30 3.22 -5.80
N TYR A 214 8.79 3.28 -4.57
CA TYR A 214 8.53 2.14 -3.69
C TYR A 214 7.18 2.22 -2.96
N GLY A 215 6.47 3.34 -3.09
CA GLY A 215 5.19 3.57 -2.44
C GLY A 215 4.16 2.55 -2.90
N PHE A 216 3.54 1.86 -1.93
CA PHE A 216 2.58 0.82 -2.21
C PHE A 216 1.14 1.37 -2.22
N ASN A 217 0.27 0.82 -3.05
CA ASN A 217 -1.14 1.24 -3.07
C ASN A 217 -1.84 0.63 -1.85
N ARG A 218 -2.29 1.47 -0.91
CA ARG A 218 -2.94 1.00 0.33
C ARG A 218 -4.20 0.22 0.02
N SER A 219 -4.98 0.65 -0.98
CA SER A 219 -6.22 -0.03 -1.37
C SER A 219 -5.99 -1.46 -1.91
N HIS A 220 -4.80 -1.74 -2.45
CA HIS A 220 -4.39 -3.09 -2.85
C HIS A 220 -3.73 -3.89 -1.71
N SER A 221 -3.41 -3.22 -0.59
CA SER A 221 -2.83 -3.84 0.61
C SER A 221 -3.89 -4.35 1.59
N VAL A 222 -5.07 -3.74 1.55
CA VAL A 222 -6.25 -4.02 2.39
C VAL A 222 -7.07 -5.16 1.80
#